data_AF-A0A952NL40-F1
#
_entry.id   AF-A0A952NL40-F1
#
_cell.length_a   1.000
_cell.length_b   1.000
_cell.length_c   1.000
_cell.angle_alpha   90.00
_cell.angle_beta   90.00
_cell.angle_gamma   90.00
#
_symmetry.space_group_name_H-M   'P 1'
#
loop_
_entity.id
_entity.type
_entity.pdbx_description
1 polymer ?
#
loop_
_entity_poly.entity_id
_entity_poly.type
_entity_poly.pdbx_seq_one_letter_code
_entity_poly.pdbx_strand_id
1 'polypeptide(L)'
;MSNVKVVPKGEYLFKEGDKATSLILIQSGALQLCVIRPKKNIDIATVGAGQILGEQSISNGTYNYSAMATSETKVVELPGELYKQQVEGSAQILKVVIKSLTDRMKLAFTDIRAARMEKDASPCPEDQVAKVFGTIYHTARYKGDKDPKNPNAAALEWQFYRQYSQRIFGESLKRLEQATNLLVKLGLAKYEMGKLPEDPEGPDQIMRVQILDLGAVEAFFEFFQYYYYKGGKTDLLKSDEIATNFLNEFIKIGEPIEKDRFGVVAIEYSKVIEAFKNDLGVTLNNDHFSRLEAKGVFMKRQPRQDGSVWVSFEIKEFQTTAKIWKVLREIEKWNEKGFVDMNEDDKPKKKSGAPCCPSCSAEITPQAKFCQECGHKLVMDKAS
;
A
#
# COMPACT_ATOMS: atom_id res chain seq x y z
N MET A 1 -15.48 -1.41 -47.83
CA MET A 1 -16.06 -0.15 -47.35
C MET A 1 -15.73 -0.01 -45.88
N SER A 2 -15.25 1.16 -45.45
CA SER A 2 -15.03 1.45 -44.03
C SER A 2 -16.37 1.77 -43.36
N ASN A 3 -16.60 1.25 -42.15
CA ASN A 3 -17.83 1.48 -41.39
C ASN A 3 -17.58 2.53 -40.31
N VAL A 4 -18.55 3.41 -40.06
CA VAL A 4 -18.46 4.44 -39.01
C VAL A 4 -19.30 3.98 -37.83
N LYS A 5 -18.71 3.95 -36.64
CA LYS A 5 -19.38 3.57 -35.39
C LYS A 5 -19.24 4.68 -34.35
N VAL A 6 -20.33 4.97 -33.66
CA VAL A 6 -20.33 5.89 -32.50
C VAL A 6 -20.50 5.04 -31.25
N VAL A 7 -19.62 5.25 -30.27
CA VAL A 7 -19.59 4.56 -28.98
C VAL A 7 -19.90 5.58 -27.88
N PRO A 8 -21.03 5.45 -27.17
CA PRO A 8 -21.37 6.33 -26.05
C PRO A 8 -20.35 6.24 -24.91
N LYS A 9 -20.24 7.30 -24.10
CA LYS A 9 -19.41 7.28 -22.89
C LYS A 9 -19.83 6.14 -21.96
N GLY A 10 -18.86 5.37 -21.46
CA GLY A 10 -19.04 4.23 -20.57
C GLY A 10 -19.24 2.90 -21.29
N GLU A 11 -19.50 2.90 -22.60
CA GLU A 11 -19.67 1.68 -23.38
C GLU A 11 -18.33 1.11 -23.88
N TYR A 12 -18.31 -0.20 -24.11
CA TYR A 12 -17.15 -0.88 -24.66
C TYR A 12 -17.20 -0.93 -26.18
N LEU A 13 -16.11 -0.51 -26.82
CA LEU A 13 -15.91 -0.71 -28.24
C LEU A 13 -15.68 -2.20 -28.55
N PHE A 14 -14.85 -2.85 -27.73
CA PHE A 14 -14.59 -4.30 -27.70
C PHE A 14 -14.08 -4.70 -26.32
N LYS A 15 -14.13 -6.01 -26.03
CA LYS A 15 -13.64 -6.59 -24.78
C LYS A 15 -12.42 -7.48 -25.01
N GLU A 16 -11.66 -7.67 -23.94
CA GLU A 16 -10.56 -8.62 -23.90
C GLU A 16 -11.04 -10.02 -24.31
N GLY A 17 -10.32 -10.67 -25.22
CA GLY A 17 -10.65 -11.99 -25.75
C GLY A 17 -11.55 -11.98 -26.99
N ASP A 18 -12.21 -10.87 -27.30
CA ASP A 18 -12.97 -10.74 -28.54
C ASP A 18 -12.03 -10.87 -29.75
N LYS A 19 -12.52 -11.44 -30.85
CA LYS A 19 -11.75 -11.53 -32.09
C LYS A 19 -11.52 -10.14 -32.67
N ALA A 20 -10.28 -9.83 -33.03
CA ALA A 20 -9.94 -8.60 -33.73
C ALA A 20 -10.27 -8.78 -35.22
N THR A 21 -11.41 -8.24 -35.64
CA THR A 21 -11.91 -8.39 -37.03
C THR A 21 -11.68 -7.15 -37.90
N SER A 22 -11.30 -6.03 -37.29
CA SER A 22 -11.13 -4.75 -37.99
C SER A 22 -9.98 -3.93 -37.40
N LEU A 23 -9.33 -3.16 -38.26
CA LEU A 23 -8.45 -2.06 -37.87
C LEU A 23 -9.31 -0.83 -37.59
N ILE A 24 -9.11 -0.17 -36.46
CA ILE A 24 -10.01 0.87 -35.96
C ILE A 24 -9.27 2.18 -35.82
N LEU A 25 -9.68 3.21 -36.57
CA LEU A 25 -9.19 4.57 -36.43
C LEU A 25 -10.14 5.39 -35.58
N ILE A 26 -9.64 6.05 -34.55
CA ILE A 26 -10.43 6.95 -33.71
C ILE A 26 -10.53 8.32 -34.41
N GLN A 27 -11.74 8.74 -34.80
CA GLN A 27 -11.96 10.05 -35.42
C GLN A 27 -12.11 11.17 -34.39
N SER A 28 -12.83 10.92 -33.30
CA SER A 28 -13.06 11.88 -32.22
C SER A 28 -13.39 11.16 -30.92
N GLY A 29 -13.15 11.83 -29.78
CA GLY A 29 -13.35 11.26 -28.45
C GLY A 29 -12.11 10.54 -27.89
N ALA A 30 -12.32 9.74 -26.84
CA ALA A 30 -11.27 9.01 -26.15
C ALA A 30 -11.75 7.66 -25.60
N LEU A 31 -10.86 6.67 -25.63
CA LEU A 31 -11.05 5.33 -25.08
C LEU A 31 -10.01 5.07 -23.99
N GLN A 32 -10.43 4.46 -22.89
CA GLN A 32 -9.59 3.84 -21.89
C GLN A 32 -9.36 2.38 -22.25
N LEU A 33 -8.10 2.00 -22.42
CA LEU A 33 -7.69 0.60 -22.58
C LEU A 33 -7.52 -0.02 -21.19
N CYS A 34 -8.21 -1.11 -20.93
CA CYS A 34 -8.21 -1.74 -19.62
C CYS A 34 -8.34 -3.27 -19.69
N VAL A 35 -8.05 -3.93 -18.58
CA VAL A 35 -8.23 -5.37 -18.38
C VAL A 35 -9.30 -5.55 -17.31
N ILE A 36 -10.40 -6.23 -17.66
CA ILE A 36 -11.57 -6.38 -16.78
C ILE A 36 -11.28 -7.47 -15.75
N ARG A 37 -11.50 -7.19 -14.46
CA ARG A 37 -11.36 -8.15 -13.36
C ARG A 37 -12.55 -8.05 -12.40
N PRO A 38 -12.80 -9.07 -11.56
CA PRO A 38 -13.98 -9.11 -10.69
C PRO A 38 -14.11 -7.93 -9.71
N LYS A 39 -12.99 -7.39 -9.22
CA LYS A 39 -12.99 -6.30 -8.22
C LYS A 39 -12.79 -4.91 -8.82
N LYS A 40 -11.99 -4.79 -9.89
CA LYS A 40 -11.65 -3.50 -10.51
C LYS A 40 -11.02 -3.70 -11.90
N ASN A 41 -11.32 -2.81 -12.84
CA ASN A 41 -10.58 -2.73 -14.10
C ASN A 41 -9.14 -2.24 -13.85
N ILE A 42 -8.18 -2.88 -14.52
CA ILE A 42 -6.78 -2.48 -14.54
C ILE A 42 -6.56 -1.61 -15.77
N ASP A 43 -6.23 -0.33 -15.56
CA ASP A 43 -6.00 0.63 -16.64
C ASP A 43 -4.62 0.46 -17.27
N ILE A 44 -4.58 0.40 -18.60
CA ILE A 44 -3.36 0.21 -19.39
C ILE A 44 -2.90 1.55 -19.97
N ALA A 45 -3.78 2.20 -20.75
CA ALA A 45 -3.48 3.43 -21.47
C ALA A 45 -4.77 4.14 -21.87
N THR A 46 -4.68 5.42 -22.23
CA THR A 46 -5.78 6.17 -22.85
C THR A 46 -5.40 6.48 -24.29
N VAL A 47 -6.34 6.30 -25.22
CA VAL A 47 -6.16 6.60 -26.64
C VAL A 47 -7.26 7.53 -27.15
N GLY A 48 -6.95 8.35 -28.16
CA GLY A 48 -7.86 9.39 -28.67
C GLY A 48 -7.76 9.58 -30.18
N ALA A 49 -8.33 10.69 -30.65
CA ALA A 49 -8.41 11.02 -32.07
C ALA A 49 -7.06 10.91 -32.81
N GLY A 50 -7.08 10.31 -34.01
CA GLY A 50 -5.90 10.08 -34.84
C GLY A 50 -5.11 8.81 -34.50
N GLN A 51 -5.43 8.14 -33.39
CA GLN A 51 -4.79 6.87 -33.03
C GLN A 51 -5.58 5.66 -33.55
N ILE A 52 -4.88 4.54 -33.71
CA ILE A 52 -5.40 3.30 -34.27
C ILE A 52 -5.38 2.20 -33.21
N LEU A 53 -6.37 1.32 -33.26
CA LEU A 53 -6.46 0.07 -32.50
C LEU A 53 -6.76 -1.10 -33.45
N GLY A 54 -6.64 -2.33 -32.97
CA GLY A 54 -7.06 -3.52 -33.72
C GLY A 54 -6.05 -3.95 -34.79
N GLU A 55 -4.80 -3.53 -34.67
CA GLU A 55 -3.68 -4.00 -35.50
C GLU A 55 -3.57 -5.53 -35.53
N GLN A 56 -4.06 -6.21 -34.50
CA GLN A 56 -4.08 -7.67 -34.38
C GLN A 56 -4.97 -8.32 -35.43
N SER A 57 -5.89 -7.57 -36.04
CA SER A 57 -6.79 -8.07 -37.08
C SER A 57 -6.04 -8.61 -38.30
N ILE A 58 -4.83 -8.12 -38.59
CA ILE A 58 -4.01 -8.63 -39.68
C ILE A 58 -3.58 -10.09 -39.48
N SER A 59 -3.49 -10.51 -38.21
CA SER A 59 -3.06 -11.84 -37.80
C SER A 59 -4.22 -12.73 -37.38
N ASN A 60 -5.48 -12.29 -37.57
CA ASN A 60 -6.67 -12.93 -37.02
C ASN A 60 -6.55 -13.22 -35.51
N GLY A 61 -5.92 -12.29 -34.79
CA GLY A 61 -5.73 -12.39 -33.34
C GLY A 61 -6.98 -12.02 -32.53
N THR A 62 -6.84 -12.05 -31.22
CA THR A 62 -7.83 -11.52 -30.27
C THR A 62 -7.32 -10.24 -29.64
N TYR A 63 -8.23 -9.40 -29.16
CA TYR A 63 -7.85 -8.24 -28.35
C TYR A 63 -7.30 -8.71 -26.99
N ASN A 64 -6.12 -8.22 -26.64
CA ASN A 64 -5.44 -8.51 -25.37
C ASN A 64 -5.82 -7.56 -24.23
N TYR A 65 -6.75 -6.63 -24.50
CA TYR A 65 -7.35 -5.67 -23.58
C TYR A 65 -8.77 -5.30 -24.05
N SER A 66 -9.52 -4.63 -23.19
CA SER A 66 -10.82 -4.03 -23.49
C SER A 66 -10.64 -2.54 -23.78
N ALA A 67 -11.51 -1.94 -24.59
CA ALA A 67 -11.52 -0.51 -24.87
C ALA A 67 -12.87 0.09 -24.49
N MET A 68 -12.90 0.96 -23.49
CA MET A 68 -14.11 1.61 -22.97
C MET A 68 -14.08 3.11 -23.28
N ALA A 69 -15.17 3.67 -23.78
CA ALA A 69 -15.27 5.09 -24.07
C ALA A 69 -15.30 5.95 -22.80
N THR A 70 -14.39 6.93 -22.69
CA THR A 70 -14.38 7.92 -21.59
C THR A 70 -15.13 9.21 -21.95
N SER A 71 -15.38 9.42 -23.24
CA SER A 71 -16.31 10.37 -23.83
C SER A 71 -17.07 9.71 -24.98
N GLU A 72 -18.13 10.33 -25.51
CA GLU A 72 -18.69 9.87 -26.80
C GLU A 72 -17.56 9.83 -27.84
N THR A 73 -17.39 8.68 -28.49
CA THR A 73 -16.24 8.38 -29.33
C THR A 73 -16.69 7.87 -30.67
N LYS A 74 -16.22 8.51 -31.75
CA LYS A 74 -16.49 8.11 -33.13
C LYS A 74 -15.29 7.40 -33.69
N VAL A 75 -15.50 6.21 -34.26
CA VAL A 75 -14.45 5.38 -34.86
C VAL A 75 -14.79 5.00 -36.29
N VAL A 76 -13.76 4.74 -37.07
CA VAL A 76 -13.84 4.15 -38.41
C VAL A 76 -13.23 2.76 -38.36
N GLU A 77 -14.03 1.75 -38.68
CA GLU A 77 -13.60 0.37 -38.75
C GLU A 77 -13.28 0.00 -40.21
N LEU A 78 -12.06 -0.44 -40.44
CA LEU A 78 -11.59 -1.02 -41.69
C LEU A 78 -11.54 -2.55 -41.51
N PRO A 79 -12.32 -3.33 -42.29
CA PRO A 79 -12.30 -4.79 -42.21
C PRO A 79 -10.89 -5.37 -42.31
N GLY A 80 -10.57 -6.34 -41.45
CA GLY A 80 -9.23 -6.92 -41.34
C GLY A 80 -8.72 -7.52 -42.63
N GLU A 81 -9.59 -8.12 -43.45
CA GLU A 81 -9.24 -8.66 -44.77
C GLU A 81 -8.81 -7.56 -45.75
N LEU A 82 -9.47 -6.39 -45.72
CA LEU A 82 -9.07 -5.25 -46.58
C LEU A 82 -7.74 -4.67 -46.12
N TYR A 83 -7.53 -4.56 -44.80
CA TYR A 83 -6.24 -4.14 -44.25
C TYR A 83 -5.13 -5.11 -44.64
N LYS A 84 -5.38 -6.43 -44.51
CA LYS A 84 -4.43 -7.47 -44.90
C LYS A 84 -4.09 -7.42 -46.39
N GLN A 85 -5.08 -7.26 -47.26
CA GLN A 85 -4.85 -7.08 -48.70
C GLN A 85 -3.98 -5.84 -49.00
N GLN A 86 -4.21 -4.72 -48.30
CA GLN A 86 -3.37 -3.52 -48.47
C GLN A 86 -1.93 -3.76 -48.04
N VAL A 87 -1.70 -4.48 -46.93
CA VAL A 87 -0.36 -4.84 -46.50
C VAL A 87 0.27 -5.83 -47.48
N GLU A 88 -0.46 -6.83 -47.96
CA GLU A 88 0.03 -7.80 -48.95
C GLU A 88 0.29 -7.18 -50.32
N GLY A 89 -0.39 -6.10 -50.69
CA GLY A 89 -0.13 -5.31 -51.90
C GLY A 89 1.05 -4.33 -51.77
N SER A 90 1.56 -4.10 -50.56
CA SER A 90 2.65 -3.14 -50.33
C SER A 90 4.03 -3.68 -50.74
N ALA A 91 5.02 -2.80 -50.87
CA ALA A 91 6.40 -3.20 -51.14
C ALA A 91 6.94 -4.15 -50.05
N GLN A 92 7.77 -5.12 -50.44
CA GLN A 92 8.26 -6.17 -49.53
C GLN A 92 8.89 -5.61 -48.24
N ILE A 93 9.65 -4.51 -48.35
CA ILE A 93 10.26 -3.85 -47.19
C ILE A 93 9.20 -3.31 -46.20
N LEU A 94 8.09 -2.76 -46.70
CA LEU A 94 7.00 -2.25 -45.87
C LEU A 94 6.30 -3.38 -45.12
N LYS A 95 6.10 -4.54 -45.77
CA LYS A 95 5.53 -5.73 -45.10
C LYS A 95 6.38 -6.16 -43.90
N VAL A 96 7.70 -6.21 -44.08
CA VAL A 96 8.64 -6.59 -43.01
C VAL A 96 8.61 -5.57 -41.88
N VAL A 97 8.60 -4.28 -42.18
CA VAL A 97 8.51 -3.21 -41.18
C VAL A 97 7.20 -3.28 -40.41
N ILE A 98 6.06 -3.37 -41.10
CA ILE A 98 4.73 -3.46 -40.48
C ILE A 98 4.67 -4.68 -39.56
N LYS A 99 5.07 -5.86 -40.03
CA LYS A 99 5.09 -7.08 -39.21
C LYS A 99 5.97 -6.93 -37.96
N SER A 100 7.20 -6.42 -38.13
CA SER A 100 8.13 -6.21 -37.02
C SER A 100 7.63 -5.22 -35.96
N LEU A 101 6.93 -4.17 -36.39
CA LEU A 101 6.33 -3.18 -35.47
C LEU A 101 5.11 -3.76 -34.75
N THR A 102 4.23 -4.48 -35.46
CA THR A 102 3.07 -5.15 -34.85
C THR A 102 3.50 -6.18 -33.81
N ASP A 103 4.52 -7.00 -34.12
CA ASP A 103 5.04 -8.01 -33.19
C ASP A 103 5.66 -7.36 -31.93
N ARG A 104 6.44 -6.29 -32.10
CA ARG A 104 7.00 -5.52 -30.97
C ARG A 104 5.93 -4.86 -30.12
N MET A 105 4.88 -4.32 -30.76
CA MET A 105 3.78 -3.70 -30.03
C MET A 105 2.99 -4.73 -29.22
N LYS A 106 2.78 -5.94 -29.76
CA LYS A 106 2.16 -7.05 -29.03
C LYS A 106 2.97 -7.44 -27.79
N LEU A 107 4.30 -7.54 -27.90
CA LEU A 107 5.19 -7.81 -26.76
C LEU A 107 5.11 -6.68 -25.73
N ALA A 108 5.22 -5.42 -26.15
CA ALA A 108 5.15 -4.27 -25.26
C ALA A 108 3.83 -4.21 -24.48
N PHE A 109 2.69 -4.45 -25.14
CA PHE A 109 1.40 -4.53 -24.44
C PHE A 109 1.32 -5.71 -23.47
N THR A 110 1.93 -6.85 -23.80
CA THR A 110 1.98 -8.01 -22.92
C THR A 110 2.81 -7.71 -21.67
N ASP A 111 3.97 -7.07 -21.83
CA ASP A 111 4.84 -6.67 -20.71
C ASP A 111 4.19 -5.60 -19.84
N ILE A 112 3.57 -4.58 -20.45
CA ILE A 112 2.81 -3.55 -19.71
C ILE A 112 1.69 -4.22 -18.91
N ARG A 113 0.95 -5.14 -19.53
CA ARG A 113 -0.11 -5.88 -18.85
C ARG A 113 0.45 -6.72 -17.69
N ALA A 114 1.54 -7.46 -17.91
CA ALA A 114 2.16 -8.28 -16.88
C ALA A 114 2.65 -7.41 -15.71
N ALA A 115 3.39 -6.33 -15.99
CA ALA A 115 3.88 -5.40 -14.98
C ALA A 115 2.75 -4.70 -14.21
N ARG A 116 1.60 -4.42 -14.86
CA ARG A 116 0.41 -3.89 -14.18
C ARG A 116 -0.28 -4.96 -13.35
N MET A 117 -0.40 -6.19 -13.85
CA MET A 117 -1.02 -7.32 -13.14
C MET A 117 -0.20 -7.77 -11.91
N GLU A 118 1.14 -7.81 -12.00
CA GLU A 118 2.03 -8.11 -10.88
C GLU A 118 1.94 -7.04 -9.79
N LYS A 119 1.87 -5.76 -10.19
CA LYS A 119 1.76 -4.62 -9.26
C LYS A 119 0.35 -4.41 -8.68
N ASP A 120 -0.68 -5.04 -9.24
CA ASP A 120 -2.09 -4.94 -8.81
C ASP A 120 -2.61 -6.20 -8.10
N ALA A 121 -1.79 -7.23 -7.85
CA ALA A 121 -2.22 -8.37 -7.03
C ALA A 121 -2.52 -7.95 -5.58
N SER A 122 -1.80 -6.93 -5.09
CA SER A 122 -2.01 -6.29 -3.80
C SER A 122 -2.00 -4.77 -3.98
N PRO A 123 -2.87 -4.00 -3.29
CA PRO A 123 -2.90 -2.53 -3.35
C PRO A 123 -1.54 -1.83 -3.09
N CYS A 124 -0.78 -2.35 -2.12
CA CYS A 124 0.56 -1.89 -1.75
C CYS A 124 1.48 -3.11 -1.57
N PRO A 125 2.02 -3.66 -2.68
CA PRO A 125 2.96 -4.78 -2.63
C PRO A 125 4.23 -4.42 -1.84
N GLU A 126 4.89 -5.42 -1.24
CA GLU A 126 6.07 -5.20 -0.37
C GLU A 126 7.18 -4.39 -1.07
N ASP A 127 7.45 -4.65 -2.35
CA ASP A 127 8.44 -3.93 -3.15
C ASP A 127 8.06 -2.47 -3.45
N GLN A 128 6.80 -2.09 -3.20
CA GLN A 128 6.26 -0.75 -3.40
C GLN A 128 6.07 0.03 -2.09
N VAL A 129 6.13 -0.62 -0.92
CA VAL A 129 5.89 0.03 0.38
C VAL A 129 6.91 1.13 0.63
N ALA A 130 8.21 0.81 0.67
CA ALA A 130 9.23 1.82 0.91
C ALA A 130 9.18 2.95 -0.14
N LYS A 131 8.92 2.60 -1.41
CA LYS A 131 8.85 3.56 -2.51
C LYS A 131 7.73 4.58 -2.31
N VAL A 132 6.50 4.15 -1.99
CA VAL A 132 5.38 5.10 -1.87
C VAL A 132 5.61 6.04 -0.70
N PHE A 133 6.00 5.54 0.49
CA PHE A 133 6.23 6.41 1.65
C PHE A 133 7.47 7.30 1.49
N GLY A 134 8.53 6.81 0.84
CA GLY A 134 9.67 7.63 0.45
C GLY A 134 9.31 8.73 -0.55
N THR A 135 8.39 8.44 -1.49
CA THR A 135 7.84 9.44 -2.42
C THR A 135 7.08 10.54 -1.67
N ILE A 136 6.24 10.18 -0.69
CA ILE A 136 5.55 11.15 0.17
C ILE A 136 6.56 12.03 0.90
N TYR A 137 7.53 11.39 1.58
CA TYR A 137 8.56 12.09 2.35
C TYR A 137 9.36 13.06 1.48
N HIS A 138 9.96 12.58 0.39
CA HIS A 138 10.82 13.43 -0.45
C HIS A 138 10.03 14.55 -1.12
N THR A 139 8.79 14.29 -1.57
CA THR A 139 7.96 15.34 -2.15
C THR A 139 7.63 16.42 -1.12
N ALA A 140 7.19 16.03 0.08
CA ALA A 140 6.87 16.96 1.16
C ALA A 140 8.11 17.71 1.66
N ARG A 141 9.24 17.02 1.84
CA ARG A 141 10.48 17.60 2.38
C ARG A 141 11.10 18.65 1.46
N TYR A 142 11.07 18.41 0.15
CA TYR A 142 11.77 19.25 -0.84
C TYR A 142 10.86 20.21 -1.59
N LYS A 143 9.57 19.93 -1.69
CA LYS A 143 8.60 20.77 -2.43
C LYS A 143 7.47 21.33 -1.57
N GLY A 144 7.35 20.88 -0.32
CA GLY A 144 6.34 21.39 0.59
C GLY A 144 6.75 22.71 1.24
N ASP A 145 5.74 23.53 1.54
CA ASP A 145 5.86 24.71 2.39
C ASP A 145 6.16 24.25 3.80
N LYS A 146 7.35 24.62 4.30
CA LYS A 146 7.81 24.21 5.64
C LYS A 146 7.08 25.01 6.71
N ASP A 147 6.70 24.35 7.79
CA ASP A 147 6.16 25.04 8.96
C ASP A 147 7.30 25.75 9.72
N PRO A 148 7.23 27.08 9.93
CA PRO A 148 8.26 27.81 10.68
C PRO A 148 8.43 27.33 12.13
N LYS A 149 7.39 26.75 12.72
CA LYS A 149 7.36 26.27 14.11
C LYS A 149 7.72 24.78 14.22
N ASN A 150 7.54 24.01 13.15
CA ASN A 150 7.82 22.58 13.12
C ASN A 150 8.63 22.20 11.86
N PRO A 151 9.95 22.02 11.96
CA PRO A 151 10.78 21.67 10.79
C PRO A 151 10.49 20.27 10.21
N ASN A 152 9.73 19.45 10.94
CA ASN A 152 9.25 18.14 10.52
C ASN A 152 7.84 18.20 9.92
N ALA A 153 7.21 19.36 9.81
CA ALA A 153 5.94 19.51 9.11
C ALA A 153 6.13 20.21 7.77
N ALA A 154 5.35 19.77 6.78
CA ALA A 154 5.33 20.38 5.45
C ALA A 154 3.94 20.29 4.84
N ALA A 155 3.52 21.34 4.14
CA ALA A 155 2.24 21.41 3.44
C ALA A 155 2.44 21.49 1.93
N LEU A 156 1.61 20.80 1.17
CA LEU A 156 1.66 20.77 -0.30
C LEU A 156 0.28 21.03 -0.87
N GLU A 157 0.20 21.76 -1.98
CA GLU A 157 -1.00 21.78 -2.81
C GLU A 157 -1.25 20.39 -3.41
N TRP A 158 -2.50 19.94 -3.38
CA TRP A 158 -2.89 18.56 -3.63
C TRP A 158 -2.62 18.11 -5.07
N GLN A 159 -2.96 18.92 -6.07
CA GLN A 159 -2.74 18.58 -7.47
C GLN A 159 -1.25 18.56 -7.80
N PHE A 160 -0.48 19.53 -7.31
CA PHE A 160 0.96 19.57 -7.45
C PHE A 160 1.61 18.33 -6.81
N TYR A 161 1.22 17.98 -5.58
CA TYR A 161 1.71 16.79 -4.89
C TYR A 161 1.49 15.51 -5.70
N ARG A 162 0.28 15.33 -6.25
CA ARG A 162 -0.08 14.18 -7.10
C ARG A 162 0.73 14.14 -8.38
N GLN A 163 0.77 15.26 -9.11
CA GLN A 163 1.47 15.35 -10.40
C GLN A 163 2.99 15.19 -10.24
N TYR A 164 3.59 15.80 -9.22
CA TYR A 164 5.02 15.70 -8.95
C TYR A 164 5.40 14.27 -8.58
N SER A 165 4.65 13.64 -7.66
CA SER A 165 4.88 12.25 -7.23
C SER A 165 4.78 11.27 -8.40
N GLN A 166 3.79 11.45 -9.28
CA GLN A 166 3.64 10.61 -10.48
C GLN A 166 4.77 10.83 -11.48
N ARG A 167 5.11 12.08 -11.81
CA ARG A 167 6.08 12.39 -12.87
C ARG A 167 7.52 12.08 -12.47
N ILE A 168 7.89 12.35 -11.22
CA ILE A 168 9.27 12.23 -10.76
C ILE A 168 9.57 10.83 -10.24
N PHE A 169 8.66 10.24 -9.47
CA PHE A 169 8.87 8.93 -8.86
C PHE A 169 8.17 7.79 -9.60
N GLY A 170 7.37 8.10 -10.63
CA GLY A 170 6.58 7.09 -11.33
C GLY A 170 5.58 6.40 -10.40
N GLU A 171 5.11 7.10 -9.37
CA GLU A 171 4.20 6.54 -8.37
C GLU A 171 2.75 6.51 -8.89
N SER A 172 2.00 5.48 -8.52
CA SER A 172 0.58 5.37 -8.84
C SER A 172 -0.21 6.41 -8.04
N LEU A 173 -1.00 7.24 -8.72
CA LEU A 173 -1.87 8.23 -8.06
C LEU A 173 -2.79 7.59 -7.03
N LYS A 174 -3.37 6.43 -7.36
CA LYS A 174 -4.21 5.67 -6.43
C LYS A 174 -3.41 5.25 -5.20
N ARG A 175 -2.20 4.71 -5.38
CA ARG A 175 -1.38 4.24 -4.25
C ARG A 175 -0.94 5.41 -3.36
N LEU A 176 -0.53 6.51 -3.98
CA LEU A 176 -0.17 7.75 -3.30
C LEU A 176 -1.32 8.27 -2.44
N GLU A 177 -2.53 8.34 -3.01
CA GLU A 177 -3.73 8.78 -2.29
C GLU A 177 -4.05 7.87 -1.10
N GLN A 178 -4.00 6.55 -1.29
CA GLN A 178 -4.29 5.60 -0.22
C GLN A 178 -3.22 5.63 0.88
N ALA A 179 -1.94 5.69 0.52
CA ALA A 179 -0.87 5.86 1.49
C ALA A 179 -0.98 7.20 2.25
N THR A 180 -1.43 8.27 1.58
CA THR A 180 -1.70 9.55 2.23
C THR A 180 -2.90 9.46 3.18
N ASN A 181 -3.98 8.79 2.77
CA ASN A 181 -5.14 8.51 3.63
C ASN A 181 -4.71 7.73 4.88
N LEU A 182 -3.82 6.75 4.74
CA LEU A 182 -3.25 6.01 5.87
C LEU A 182 -2.55 6.96 6.85
N LEU A 183 -1.72 7.87 6.36
CA LEU A 183 -1.08 8.88 7.21
C LEU A 183 -2.09 9.80 7.88
N VAL A 184 -3.18 10.18 7.19
CA VAL A 184 -4.26 10.99 7.78
C VAL A 184 -4.99 10.21 8.87
N LYS A 185 -5.32 8.94 8.63
CA LYS A 185 -5.95 8.05 9.61
C LYS A 185 -5.10 7.91 10.87
N LEU A 186 -3.78 7.82 10.72
CA LEU A 186 -2.85 7.71 11.84
C LEU A 186 -2.52 9.05 12.51
N GLY A 187 -3.10 10.17 12.05
CA GLY A 187 -2.81 11.50 12.57
C GLY A 187 -1.40 12.02 12.24
N LEU A 188 -0.74 11.43 11.24
CA LEU A 188 0.57 11.85 10.72
C LEU A 188 0.43 12.85 9.57
N ALA A 189 -0.77 13.00 9.01
CA ALA A 189 -1.11 13.99 8.01
C ALA A 189 -2.53 14.54 8.23
N LYS A 190 -2.86 15.64 7.57
CA LYS A 190 -4.21 16.22 7.51
C LYS A 190 -4.50 16.73 6.11
N TYR A 191 -5.75 16.65 5.70
CA TYR A 191 -6.23 17.33 4.50
C TYR A 191 -6.80 18.69 4.86
N GLU A 192 -6.46 19.69 4.05
CA GLU A 192 -7.14 20.97 4.03
C GLU A 192 -8.20 20.91 2.92
N MET A 193 -9.46 20.87 3.34
CA MET A 193 -10.60 20.88 2.43
C MET A 193 -10.96 22.31 2.05
N GLY A 194 -11.41 22.51 0.83
CA GLY A 194 -11.90 23.79 0.36
C GLY A 194 -12.48 23.71 -1.03
N LYS A 195 -12.96 24.85 -1.52
CA LYS A 195 -13.54 24.96 -2.85
C LYS A 195 -12.48 25.34 -3.87
N LEU A 196 -12.65 24.86 -5.09
CA LEU A 196 -11.78 25.24 -6.19
C LEU A 196 -11.99 26.72 -6.52
N PRO A 197 -10.91 27.50 -6.75
CA PRO A 197 -11.04 28.89 -7.19
C PRO A 197 -11.86 29.05 -8.48
N GLU A 198 -11.82 28.03 -9.34
CA GLU A 198 -12.53 27.97 -10.62
C GLU A 198 -14.00 27.51 -10.47
N ASP A 199 -14.37 26.93 -9.32
CA ASP A 199 -15.74 26.53 -9.01
C ASP A 199 -16.10 26.83 -7.54
N PRO A 200 -16.40 28.11 -7.20
CA PRO A 200 -16.67 28.54 -5.84
C PRO A 200 -18.01 28.03 -5.27
N GLU A 201 -18.89 27.49 -6.10
CA GLU A 201 -20.16 26.90 -5.66
C GLU A 201 -20.12 25.36 -5.59
N GLY A 202 -19.08 24.75 -6.15
CA GLY A 202 -18.84 23.31 -6.13
C GLY A 202 -18.60 22.69 -4.75
N PRO A 203 -18.54 21.35 -4.68
CA PRO A 203 -18.30 20.62 -3.44
C PRO A 203 -16.87 20.83 -2.93
N ASP A 204 -16.69 20.71 -1.62
CA ASP A 204 -15.36 20.76 -1.00
C ASP A 204 -14.49 19.60 -1.50
N GLN A 205 -13.27 19.94 -1.92
CA GLN A 205 -12.26 19.03 -2.39
C GLN A 205 -10.99 19.18 -1.55
N ILE A 206 -10.11 18.19 -1.64
CA ILE A 206 -8.79 18.27 -1.01
C ILE A 206 -7.98 19.32 -1.77
N MET A 207 -7.69 20.42 -1.10
CA MET A 207 -6.89 21.52 -1.65
C MET A 207 -5.41 21.33 -1.30
N ARG A 208 -5.13 20.91 -0.07
CA ARG A 208 -3.76 20.69 0.40
C ARG A 208 -3.67 19.46 1.28
N VAL A 209 -2.46 18.91 1.35
CA VAL A 209 -2.07 17.90 2.34
C VAL A 209 -0.99 18.49 3.24
N GLN A 210 -1.19 18.40 4.55
CA GLN A 210 -0.22 18.77 5.56
C GLN A 210 0.34 17.49 6.19
N ILE A 211 1.63 17.21 5.97
CA ILE A 211 2.36 16.16 6.69
C ILE A 211 2.82 16.75 8.01
N LEU A 212 2.44 16.13 9.13
CA LEU A 212 2.65 16.67 10.48
C LEU A 212 3.95 16.20 11.13
N ASP A 213 4.43 15.01 10.73
CA ASP A 213 5.64 14.39 11.28
C ASP A 213 6.41 13.65 10.17
N LEU A 214 7.22 14.39 9.42
CA LEU A 214 8.12 13.86 8.39
C LEU A 214 9.12 12.87 8.96
N GLY A 215 9.55 13.05 10.21
CA GLY A 215 10.48 12.14 10.87
C GLY A 215 9.88 10.75 11.08
N ALA A 216 8.59 10.68 11.42
CA ALA A 216 7.88 9.40 11.50
C ALA A 216 7.74 8.71 10.12
N VAL A 217 7.45 9.48 9.06
CA VAL A 217 7.37 8.93 7.70
C VAL A 217 8.74 8.42 7.24
N GLU A 218 9.80 9.19 7.51
CA GLU A 218 11.18 8.82 7.21
C GLU A 218 11.61 7.55 7.93
N ALA A 219 11.44 7.51 9.25
CA ALA A 219 11.73 6.35 10.06
C ALA A 219 11.02 5.09 9.54
N PHE A 220 9.76 5.22 9.11
CA PHE A 220 9.00 4.10 8.56
C PHE A 220 9.58 3.57 7.25
N PHE A 221 9.76 4.42 6.22
CA PHE A 221 10.19 3.90 4.91
C PHE A 221 11.64 3.43 4.94
N GLU A 222 12.51 4.06 5.73
CA GLU A 222 13.90 3.62 5.92
C GLU A 222 13.96 2.28 6.66
N PHE A 223 13.16 2.11 7.73
CA PHE A 223 13.01 0.82 8.41
C PHE A 223 12.57 -0.26 7.43
N PHE A 224 11.51 0.01 6.66
CA PHE A 224 10.97 -0.97 5.73
C PHE A 224 11.99 -1.32 4.64
N GLN A 225 12.58 -0.32 4.00
CA GLN A 225 13.60 -0.47 2.97
C GLN A 225 14.78 -1.31 3.46
N TYR A 226 15.29 -0.99 4.66
CA TYR A 226 16.43 -1.67 5.24
C TYR A 226 16.18 -3.17 5.41
N TYR A 227 15.08 -3.57 6.06
CA TYR A 227 14.81 -4.98 6.32
C TYR A 227 14.31 -5.74 5.09
N TYR A 228 13.69 -5.05 4.13
CA TYR A 228 13.29 -5.65 2.86
C TYR A 228 14.51 -6.05 2.02
N TYR A 229 15.47 -5.14 1.82
CA TYR A 229 16.64 -5.40 0.97
C TYR A 229 17.77 -6.16 1.66
N LYS A 230 17.91 -6.04 2.99
CA LYS A 230 18.96 -6.77 3.74
C LYS A 230 18.75 -8.29 3.69
N GLY A 231 17.52 -8.75 3.46
CA GLY A 231 17.16 -10.17 3.41
C GLY A 231 17.19 -10.85 4.79
N GLY A 232 16.45 -11.95 4.92
CA GLY A 232 16.49 -12.82 6.11
C GLY A 232 15.81 -12.28 7.38
N LYS A 233 15.10 -11.16 7.31
CA LYS A 233 14.33 -10.58 8.44
C LYS A 233 12.94 -10.07 8.04
N THR A 234 12.29 -10.73 7.09
CA THR A 234 10.95 -10.36 6.61
C THR A 234 9.89 -10.40 7.70
N ASP A 235 10.09 -11.17 8.76
CA ASP A 235 9.18 -11.20 9.92
C ASP A 235 9.13 -9.86 10.68
N LEU A 236 10.14 -9.00 10.56
CA LEU A 236 10.11 -7.63 11.11
C LEU A 236 9.17 -6.69 10.34
N LEU A 237 8.81 -7.05 9.11
CA LEU A 237 7.92 -6.28 8.25
C LEU A 237 6.44 -6.68 8.40
N LYS A 238 6.14 -7.64 9.29
CA LYS A 238 4.79 -8.11 9.57
C LYS A 238 4.30 -7.57 10.90
N SER A 239 3.02 -7.21 10.97
CA SER A 239 2.38 -6.80 12.21
C SER A 239 2.32 -7.97 13.20
N ASP A 240 2.39 -7.64 14.49
CA ASP A 240 2.22 -8.59 15.59
C ASP A 240 1.44 -7.87 16.69
N GLU A 241 0.15 -8.19 16.82
CA GLU A 241 -0.75 -7.49 17.74
C GLU A 241 -0.34 -7.69 19.21
N ILE A 242 0.22 -8.85 19.56
CA ILE A 242 0.64 -9.15 20.94
C ILE A 242 1.88 -8.33 21.28
N ALA A 243 2.90 -8.35 20.41
CA ALA A 243 4.09 -7.54 20.58
C ALA A 243 3.73 -6.04 20.63
N THR A 244 2.79 -5.61 19.77
CA THR A 244 2.31 -4.21 19.73
C THR A 244 1.67 -3.80 21.05
N ASN A 245 0.79 -4.64 21.62
CA ASN A 245 0.17 -4.36 22.90
C ASN A 245 1.20 -4.28 24.03
N PHE A 246 2.18 -5.18 24.05
CA PHE A 246 3.25 -5.14 25.04
C PHE A 246 4.11 -3.89 24.91
N LEU A 247 4.50 -3.52 23.68
CA LEU A 247 5.27 -2.30 23.42
C LEU A 247 4.53 -1.04 23.88
N ASN A 248 3.23 -0.93 23.57
CA ASN A 248 2.41 0.20 24.00
C ASN A 248 2.29 0.28 25.53
N GLU A 249 2.19 -0.86 26.20
CA GLU A 249 2.15 -0.91 27.67
C GLU A 249 3.48 -0.46 28.28
N PHE A 250 4.63 -0.89 27.73
CA PHE A 250 5.93 -0.37 28.14
C PHE A 250 6.05 1.14 27.94
N ILE A 251 5.57 1.68 26.81
CA ILE A 251 5.57 3.12 26.56
C ILE A 251 4.72 3.84 27.61
N LYS A 252 3.51 3.34 27.90
CA LYS A 252 2.59 3.92 28.88
C LYS A 252 3.20 3.98 30.28
N ILE A 253 3.86 2.90 30.73
CA ILE A 253 4.51 2.85 32.05
C ILE A 253 5.75 3.75 32.08
N GLY A 254 6.49 3.83 30.97
CA GLY A 254 7.73 4.61 30.86
C GLY A 254 7.53 6.12 30.71
N GLU A 255 6.42 6.57 30.11
CA GLU A 255 6.16 7.98 29.80
C GLU A 255 6.20 8.94 31.00
N PRO A 256 5.63 8.60 32.18
CA PRO A 256 5.70 9.47 33.35
C PRO A 256 7.08 9.45 34.06
N ILE A 257 8.02 8.59 33.65
CA ILE A 257 9.28 8.40 34.35
C ILE A 257 10.33 9.37 33.83
N GLU A 258 11.13 9.92 34.75
CA GLU A 258 12.25 10.81 34.41
C GLU A 258 13.30 10.05 33.59
N LYS A 259 13.67 10.66 32.46
CA LYS A 259 14.58 10.09 31.47
C LYS A 259 16.01 10.49 31.82
N ASP A 260 16.95 9.58 31.65
CA ASP A 260 18.36 9.91 31.79
C ASP A 260 18.89 10.77 30.62
N ARG A 261 20.18 11.13 30.66
CA ARG A 261 20.84 11.93 29.61
C ARG A 261 20.80 11.28 28.20
N PHE A 262 20.54 9.99 28.11
CA PHE A 262 20.43 9.23 26.87
C PHE A 262 18.98 8.95 26.49
N GLY A 263 18.00 9.47 27.24
CA GLY A 263 16.58 9.21 26.99
C GLY A 263 16.09 7.85 27.49
N VAL A 264 16.90 7.16 28.30
CA VAL A 264 16.58 5.85 28.88
C VAL A 264 15.72 6.05 30.12
N VAL A 265 14.64 5.28 30.21
CA VAL A 265 13.82 5.14 31.42
C VAL A 265 14.20 3.85 32.13
N ALA A 266 14.22 3.88 33.46
CA ALA A 266 14.50 2.71 34.29
C ALA A 266 13.32 2.47 35.24
N ILE A 267 12.79 1.26 35.23
CA ILE A 267 11.58 0.88 35.96
C ILE A 267 11.87 -0.39 36.76
N GLU A 268 11.42 -0.42 38.00
CA GLU A 268 11.47 -1.63 38.80
C GLU A 268 10.58 -2.71 38.19
N TYR A 269 11.11 -3.93 38.01
CA TYR A 269 10.44 -5.01 37.29
C TYR A 269 9.12 -5.45 37.95
N SER A 270 9.04 -5.37 39.28
CA SER A 270 7.81 -5.61 40.06
C SER A 270 6.65 -4.74 39.59
N LYS A 271 6.89 -3.43 39.42
CA LYS A 271 5.89 -2.46 38.94
C LYS A 271 5.46 -2.73 37.50
N VAL A 272 6.39 -3.19 36.66
CA VAL A 272 6.09 -3.58 35.28
C VAL A 272 5.15 -4.80 35.27
N ILE A 273 5.42 -5.82 36.09
CA ILE A 273 4.54 -7.01 36.20
C ILE A 273 3.14 -6.60 36.67
N GLU A 274 3.05 -5.74 37.69
CA GLU A 274 1.77 -5.26 38.21
C GLU A 274 0.95 -4.53 37.14
N ALA A 275 1.57 -3.62 36.39
CA ALA A 275 0.92 -2.90 35.29
C ALA A 275 0.41 -3.86 34.19
N PHE A 276 1.25 -4.80 33.73
CA PHE A 276 0.85 -5.78 32.72
C PHE A 276 -0.28 -6.69 33.18
N LYS A 277 -0.29 -7.07 34.47
CA LYS A 277 -1.36 -7.87 35.06
C LYS A 277 -2.67 -7.08 35.15
N ASN A 278 -2.61 -5.81 35.53
CA ASN A 278 -3.78 -4.95 35.69
C ASN A 278 -4.40 -4.56 34.34
N ASP A 279 -3.57 -4.16 33.38
CA ASP A 279 -4.03 -3.54 32.13
C ASP A 279 -4.26 -4.56 31.01
N LEU A 280 -3.43 -5.61 30.93
CA LEU A 280 -3.53 -6.63 29.88
C LEU A 280 -4.03 -7.98 30.40
N GLY A 281 -3.99 -8.22 31.71
CA GLY A 281 -4.28 -9.53 32.31
C GLY A 281 -3.17 -10.55 32.08
N VAL A 282 -1.94 -10.09 31.81
CA VAL A 282 -0.81 -10.95 31.41
C VAL A 282 0.24 -10.99 32.51
N THR A 283 0.68 -12.18 32.89
CA THR A 283 1.85 -12.36 33.75
C THR A 283 3.11 -12.41 32.88
N LEU A 284 3.98 -11.40 33.00
CA LEU A 284 5.22 -11.34 32.22
C LEU A 284 6.17 -12.50 32.53
N ASN A 285 6.79 -13.05 31.49
CA ASN A 285 7.76 -14.13 31.55
C ASN A 285 8.87 -13.88 30.50
N ASN A 286 9.88 -14.75 30.44
CA ASN A 286 11.00 -14.59 29.50
C ASN A 286 10.57 -14.67 28.03
N ASP A 287 9.54 -15.45 27.68
CA ASP A 287 9.09 -15.62 26.30
C ASP A 287 8.50 -14.31 25.74
N HIS A 288 7.82 -13.52 26.57
CA HIS A 288 7.31 -12.20 26.18
C HIS A 288 8.45 -11.22 25.81
N PHE A 289 9.57 -11.25 26.55
CA PHE A 289 10.76 -10.46 26.22
C PHE A 289 11.40 -10.95 24.92
N SER A 290 11.59 -12.27 24.79
CA SER A 290 12.13 -12.88 23.57
C SER A 290 11.31 -12.52 22.32
N ARG A 291 9.98 -12.42 22.43
CA ARG A 291 9.10 -12.01 21.33
C ARG A 291 9.34 -10.55 20.91
N LEU A 292 9.49 -9.63 21.87
CA LEU A 292 9.83 -8.24 21.59
C LEU A 292 11.23 -8.11 20.96
N GLU A 293 12.22 -8.84 21.49
CA GLU A 293 13.58 -8.87 20.96
C GLU A 293 13.63 -9.43 19.52
N ALA A 294 12.86 -10.47 19.23
CA ALA A 294 12.71 -11.01 17.88
C ALA A 294 12.12 -9.97 16.90
N LYS A 295 11.32 -9.03 17.42
CA LYS A 295 10.77 -7.89 16.68
C LYS A 295 11.66 -6.64 16.71
N GLY A 296 12.89 -6.76 17.20
CA GLY A 296 13.88 -5.68 17.23
C GLY A 296 13.70 -4.68 18.36
N VAL A 297 12.86 -4.99 19.36
CA VAL A 297 12.66 -4.14 20.55
C VAL A 297 13.51 -4.69 21.69
N PHE A 298 14.53 -3.94 22.09
CA PHE A 298 15.48 -4.38 23.11
C PHE A 298 15.31 -3.61 24.41
N MET A 299 15.49 -4.32 25.52
CA MET A 299 15.52 -3.72 26.85
C MET A 299 16.51 -4.44 27.75
N LYS A 300 17.11 -3.70 28.66
CA LYS A 300 18.14 -4.22 29.56
C LYS A 300 17.54 -4.51 30.91
N ARG A 301 17.68 -5.76 31.35
CA ARG A 301 17.28 -6.24 32.68
C ARG A 301 18.52 -6.34 33.57
N GLN A 302 18.56 -5.61 34.68
CA GLN A 302 19.72 -5.60 35.58
C GLN A 302 19.29 -5.75 37.05
N PRO A 303 19.88 -6.69 37.81
CA PRO A 303 19.74 -6.71 39.25
C PRO A 303 20.52 -5.54 39.87
N ARG A 304 19.97 -4.93 40.92
CA ARG A 304 20.63 -3.92 41.75
C ARG A 304 21.10 -4.54 43.07
N GLN A 305 21.93 -3.80 43.80
CA GLN A 305 22.55 -4.25 45.05
C GLN A 305 21.53 -4.54 46.17
N ASP A 306 20.34 -3.94 46.08
CA ASP A 306 19.20 -4.14 46.99
C ASP A 306 18.38 -5.40 46.68
N GLY A 307 18.79 -6.21 45.69
CA GLY A 307 18.07 -7.40 45.25
C GLY A 307 16.90 -7.12 44.32
N SER A 308 16.60 -5.85 44.03
CA SER A 308 15.56 -5.47 43.05
C SER A 308 16.07 -5.68 41.62
N VAL A 309 15.16 -6.05 40.71
CA VAL A 309 15.46 -6.17 39.27
C VAL A 309 14.86 -4.97 38.57
N TRP A 310 15.64 -4.31 37.73
CA TRP A 310 15.22 -3.14 36.96
C TRP A 310 15.25 -3.44 35.47
N VAL A 311 14.24 -2.93 34.76
CA VAL A 311 14.16 -2.93 33.30
C VAL A 311 14.44 -1.52 32.81
N SER A 312 15.28 -1.39 31.79
CA SER A 312 15.63 -0.11 31.20
C SER A 312 15.59 -0.15 29.68
N PHE A 313 15.09 0.91 29.07
CA PHE A 313 14.92 1.03 27.61
C PHE A 313 14.88 2.50 27.19
N GLU A 314 15.24 2.78 25.94
CA GLU A 314 15.13 4.12 25.36
C GLU A 314 13.68 4.38 24.92
N ILE A 315 13.02 5.33 25.57
CA ILE A 315 11.58 5.55 25.34
C ILE A 315 11.27 6.07 23.93
N LYS A 316 12.18 6.87 23.35
CA LYS A 316 12.00 7.42 21.99
C LYS A 316 12.07 6.33 20.92
N GLU A 317 12.96 5.35 21.09
CA GLU A 317 13.06 4.19 20.21
C GLU A 317 11.75 3.40 20.26
N PHE A 318 11.23 3.13 21.45
CA PHE A 318 9.97 2.41 21.62
C PHE A 318 8.80 3.13 20.95
N GLN A 319 8.68 4.44 21.17
CA GLN A 319 7.67 5.28 20.52
C GLN A 319 7.78 5.27 18.99
N THR A 320 9.00 5.30 18.47
CA THR A 320 9.26 5.24 17.02
C THR A 320 8.84 3.88 16.45
N THR A 321 9.25 2.79 17.09
CA THR A 321 8.88 1.42 16.70
C THR A 321 7.36 1.21 16.76
N ALA A 322 6.68 1.75 17.78
CA ALA A 322 5.22 1.68 17.88
C ALA A 322 4.52 2.42 16.72
N LYS A 323 5.03 3.58 16.30
CA LYS A 323 4.53 4.29 15.11
C LYS A 323 4.73 3.46 13.84
N ILE A 324 5.91 2.85 13.67
CA ILE A 324 6.23 1.99 12.52
C ILE A 324 5.25 0.81 12.45
N TRP A 325 5.02 0.11 13.56
CA TRP A 325 4.12 -1.04 13.60
C TRP A 325 2.66 -0.66 13.33
N LYS A 326 2.22 0.53 13.74
CA LYS A 326 0.90 1.06 13.36
C LYS A 326 0.77 1.22 11.84
N VAL A 327 1.79 1.77 11.19
CA VAL A 327 1.80 1.90 9.72
C VAL A 327 1.79 0.52 9.05
N LEU A 328 2.61 -0.44 9.51
CA LEU A 328 2.62 -1.81 8.97
C LEU A 328 1.23 -2.47 9.05
N ARG A 329 0.60 -2.39 10.23
CA ARG A 329 -0.74 -2.96 10.45
C ARG A 329 -1.78 -2.37 9.50
N GLU A 330 -1.75 -1.05 9.27
CA GLU A 330 -2.67 -0.41 8.34
C GLU A 330 -2.38 -0.76 6.88
N ILE A 331 -1.13 -1.03 6.50
CA ILE A 331 -0.79 -1.53 5.16
C ILE A 331 -1.33 -2.95 4.96
N GLU A 332 -1.23 -3.83 5.96
CA GLU A 332 -1.81 -5.18 5.89
C GLU A 332 -3.33 -5.11 5.70
N LYS A 333 -4.03 -4.31 6.50
CA LYS A 333 -5.48 -4.08 6.34
C LYS A 333 -5.81 -3.48 4.96
N TRP A 334 -5.02 -2.53 4.50
CA TRP A 334 -5.18 -1.94 3.17
C TRP A 334 -5.06 -3.00 2.08
N ASN A 335 -4.07 -3.88 2.19
CA ASN A 335 -3.84 -4.95 1.23
C ASN A 335 -4.97 -5.99 1.23
N GLU A 336 -5.51 -6.33 2.40
CA GLU A 336 -6.67 -7.22 2.53
C GLU A 336 -7.95 -6.62 1.94
N LYS A 337 -8.25 -5.36 2.27
CA LYS A 337 -9.51 -4.68 1.88
C LYS A 337 -9.50 -4.15 0.45
N GLY A 338 -8.34 -3.80 -0.09
CA GLY A 338 -8.21 -3.14 -1.39
C GLY A 338 -8.09 -1.61 -1.32
N PHE A 339 -8.38 -1.02 -0.17
CA PHE A 339 -8.37 0.42 0.12
C PHE A 339 -8.17 0.69 1.62
N VAL A 340 -7.78 1.91 1.97
CA VAL A 340 -7.66 2.43 3.33
C VAL A 340 -9.01 2.96 3.78
N ASP A 341 -9.58 2.32 4.78
CA ASP A 341 -10.84 2.72 5.39
C ASP A 341 -10.59 3.81 6.45
N MET A 342 -11.06 5.03 6.16
CA MET A 342 -10.92 6.21 7.02
C MET A 342 -11.89 6.22 8.21
N ASN A 343 -12.96 5.43 8.15
CA ASN A 343 -14.03 5.43 9.16
C ASN A 343 -13.96 4.20 10.09
N GLU A 344 -12.96 3.34 9.90
CA GLU A 344 -12.76 2.17 10.75
C GLU A 344 -12.25 2.59 12.12
N ASP A 345 -13.05 2.32 13.16
CA ASP A 345 -12.65 2.45 14.56
C ASP A 345 -11.45 1.54 14.85
N ASP A 346 -10.36 2.11 15.35
CA ASP A 346 -9.17 1.38 15.82
C ASP A 346 -9.40 0.75 17.21
N LYS A 347 -10.62 0.22 17.44
CA LYS A 347 -10.91 -0.51 18.66
C LYS A 347 -10.11 -1.81 18.63
N PRO A 348 -9.36 -2.16 19.69
CA PRO A 348 -8.75 -3.47 19.78
C PRO A 348 -9.84 -4.52 19.53
N LYS A 349 -9.57 -5.50 18.65
CA LYS A 349 -10.49 -6.63 18.45
C LYS A 349 -10.86 -7.14 19.84
N LYS A 350 -12.16 -7.14 20.16
CA LYS A 350 -12.67 -7.71 21.42
C LYS A 350 -12.00 -9.08 21.57
N LYS A 351 -11.31 -9.32 22.70
CA LYS A 351 -10.78 -10.65 23.06
C LYS A 351 -11.84 -11.67 22.67
N SER A 352 -11.54 -12.49 21.68
CA SER A 352 -12.43 -13.62 21.40
C SER A 352 -12.44 -14.45 22.68
N GLY A 353 -13.55 -15.08 23.04
CA GLY A 353 -13.59 -15.98 24.21
C GLY A 353 -12.72 -17.24 24.04
N ALA A 354 -11.76 -17.23 23.10
CA ALA A 354 -10.87 -18.32 22.80
C ALA A 354 -9.79 -18.48 23.89
N PRO A 355 -9.42 -19.72 24.23
CA PRO A 355 -8.33 -19.98 25.17
C PRO A 355 -7.01 -19.38 24.65
N CYS A 356 -6.26 -18.73 25.53
CA CYS A 356 -4.95 -18.14 25.22
C CYS A 356 -3.79 -19.04 25.68
N CYS A 357 -2.65 -18.97 25.00
CA CYS A 357 -1.46 -19.72 25.33
C CYS A 357 -0.84 -19.24 26.66
N PRO A 358 -0.54 -20.14 27.60
CA PRO A 358 0.02 -19.75 28.89
C PRO A 358 1.47 -19.24 28.82
N SER A 359 2.19 -19.54 27.72
CA SER A 359 3.58 -19.10 27.51
C SER A 359 3.66 -17.77 26.77
N CYS A 360 2.95 -17.60 25.64
CA CYS A 360 3.09 -16.41 24.80
C CYS A 360 1.83 -15.55 24.69
N SER A 361 0.76 -15.91 25.40
CA SER A 361 -0.54 -15.22 25.43
C SER A 361 -1.27 -15.12 24.09
N ALA A 362 -0.87 -15.91 23.08
CA ALA A 362 -1.56 -15.99 21.79
C ALA A 362 -2.89 -16.73 21.87
N GLU A 363 -3.89 -16.30 21.11
CA GLU A 363 -5.15 -17.05 20.97
C GLU A 363 -4.89 -18.43 20.37
N ILE A 364 -5.61 -19.43 20.88
CA ILE A 364 -5.48 -20.83 20.48
C ILE A 364 -6.80 -21.30 19.90
N THR A 365 -6.73 -22.03 18.79
CA THR A 365 -7.85 -22.84 18.29
C THR A 365 -8.24 -23.93 19.30
N PRO A 366 -9.52 -24.07 19.67
CA PRO A 366 -9.97 -25.20 20.49
C PRO A 366 -9.54 -26.50 19.80
N GLN A 367 -8.79 -27.37 20.49
CA GLN A 367 -8.17 -28.63 20.02
C GLN A 367 -6.70 -28.57 19.53
N ALA A 368 -6.04 -27.41 19.48
CA ALA A 368 -4.61 -27.37 19.14
C ALA A 368 -3.75 -28.02 20.25
N LYS A 369 -2.88 -28.97 19.89
CA LYS A 369 -1.94 -29.64 20.83
C LYS A 369 -0.70 -28.79 21.14
N PHE A 370 -0.41 -27.81 20.28
CA PHE A 370 0.71 -26.88 20.40
C PHE A 370 0.24 -25.48 20.00
N CYS A 371 0.79 -24.46 20.65
CA CYS A 371 0.59 -23.07 20.26
C CYS A 371 1.23 -22.82 18.89
N GLN A 372 0.47 -22.26 17.95
CA GLN A 372 0.98 -21.99 16.60
C GLN A 372 1.97 -20.82 16.54
N GLU A 373 2.00 -19.99 17.59
CA GLU A 373 2.88 -18.81 17.66
C GLU A 373 4.23 -19.13 18.33
N CYS A 374 4.24 -19.85 19.46
CA CYS A 374 5.47 -20.12 20.21
C CYS A 374 5.86 -21.60 20.34
N GLY A 375 5.06 -22.52 19.79
CA GLY A 375 5.32 -23.96 19.86
C GLY A 375 5.09 -24.59 21.24
N HIS A 376 4.60 -23.85 22.23
CA HIS A 376 4.30 -24.37 23.56
C HIS A 376 3.27 -25.49 23.52
N LYS A 377 3.54 -26.61 24.20
CA LYS A 377 2.63 -27.75 24.26
C LYS A 377 1.42 -27.43 25.14
N LEU A 378 0.23 -27.54 24.58
CA LEU A 378 -1.02 -27.23 25.26
C LEU A 378 -1.54 -28.50 25.92
N VAL A 379 -1.70 -28.45 27.24
CA VAL A 379 -2.21 -29.58 28.01
C VAL A 379 -3.71 -29.64 27.79
N MET A 380 -4.20 -30.66 27.08
CA MET A 380 -5.63 -30.95 27.05
C MET A 380 -5.99 -31.51 28.42
N ASP A 381 -6.65 -30.72 29.27
CA ASP A 381 -7.32 -31.29 30.44
C ASP A 381 -8.36 -32.29 29.92
N LYS A 382 -8.17 -33.56 30.26
CA LYS A 382 -9.22 -34.56 30.12
C LYS A 382 -10.37 -34.07 31.00
N ALA A 383 -11.50 -33.75 30.38
CA ALA A 383 -12.75 -33.50 31.07
C ALA A 383 -12.93 -34.60 32.15
N SER A 384 -12.99 -34.17 33.41
CA SER A 384 -13.41 -34.99 34.54
C SER A 384 -14.92 -35.01 34.62
#